data_AF-A0AA38KX69-F1
#
_entry.id   AF-A0AA38KX69-F1
#
_cell.length_a   1.000
_cell.length_b   1.000
_cell.length_c   1.000
_cell.angle_alpha   90.00
_cell.angle_beta   90.00
_cell.angle_gamma   90.00
#
_symmetry.space_group_name_H-M   'P 1'
#
loop_
_entity.id
_entity.type
_entity.pdbx_description
1 polymer ?
#
loop_
_entity_poly.entity_id
_entity_poly.type
_entity_poly.pdbx_seq_one_letter_code
_entity_poly.pdbx_strand_id
1 'polypeptide(L)'
;MHSENKQKLTKTQIFSLLAADDFHEEHLNVLSMDEASWAMEALQAKLDRAHTMNKAQYWRKCLKSMRHLNREHGVLPPSMYLEGLVCESKTAVAGGGFAFIESGHLDWSLGG
;
A
#
# COMPACT_ATOMS: atom_id res chain seq x y z
N MET A 1 -7.44 2.14 -33.94
CA MET A 1 -6.67 2.31 -32.69
C MET A 1 -7.20 3.53 -31.98
N HIS A 2 -8.13 3.36 -31.02
CA HIS A 2 -8.54 4.45 -30.14
C HIS A 2 -7.54 4.47 -28.98
N SER A 3 -6.63 5.46 -28.99
CA SER A 3 -5.79 5.72 -27.85
C SER A 3 -6.70 6.37 -26.80
N GLU A 4 -7.13 5.60 -25.81
CA GLU A 4 -7.85 6.15 -24.66
C GLU A 4 -6.96 7.20 -24.01
N ASN A 5 -7.39 8.45 -24.12
CA ASN A 5 -6.69 9.60 -23.56
C ASN A 5 -6.94 9.57 -22.04
N LYS A 6 -6.22 8.70 -21.32
CA LYS A 6 -6.25 8.65 -19.85
C LYS A 6 -5.77 10.00 -19.33
N GLN A 7 -6.70 10.77 -18.78
CA GLN A 7 -6.43 12.09 -18.26
C GLN A 7 -5.46 11.96 -17.08
N LYS A 8 -4.26 12.53 -17.21
CA LYS A 8 -3.24 12.48 -16.16
C LYS A 8 -3.74 13.23 -14.92
N LEU A 9 -3.88 12.53 -13.81
CA LEU A 9 -4.23 13.08 -12.51
C LEU A 9 -3.02 13.80 -11.91
N THR A 10 -3.29 14.97 -11.35
CA THR A 10 -2.30 15.72 -10.57
C THR A 10 -2.09 15.07 -9.21
N LYS A 11 -0.90 15.29 -8.61
CA LYS A 11 -0.58 14.80 -7.26
C LYS A 11 -1.64 15.20 -6.22
N THR A 12 -2.17 16.42 -6.33
CA THR A 12 -3.25 16.92 -5.46
C THR A 12 -4.55 16.13 -5.62
N GLN A 13 -4.95 15.80 -6.86
CA GLN A 13 -6.15 14.99 -7.10
C GLN A 13 -6.01 13.58 -6.53
N ILE A 14 -4.82 12.98 -6.65
CA ILE A 14 -4.52 11.67 -6.03
C ILE A 14 -4.66 11.76 -4.50
N PHE A 15 -4.14 12.82 -3.88
CA PHE A 15 -4.28 13.00 -2.44
C PHE A 15 -5.74 13.16 -1.99
N SER A 16 -6.53 13.93 -2.73
CA SER A 16 -7.97 14.12 -2.48
C SER A 16 -8.73 12.80 -2.61
N LEU A 17 -8.47 12.03 -3.67
CA LEU A 17 -9.07 10.71 -3.88
C LEU A 17 -8.79 9.79 -2.69
N LEU A 18 -7.53 9.71 -2.24
CA LEU A 18 -7.13 8.87 -1.12
C LEU A 18 -7.62 9.39 0.25
N ALA A 19 -8.07 10.64 0.33
CA ALA A 19 -8.59 11.25 1.56
C ALA A 19 -10.10 11.05 1.72
N ALA A 20 -10.80 10.59 0.67
CA ALA A 20 -12.23 10.34 0.72
C ALA A 20 -12.52 9.07 1.54
N ASP A 21 -13.50 9.15 2.45
CA ASP A 21 -13.87 8.04 3.33
C ASP A 21 -14.45 6.84 2.56
N ASP A 22 -15.07 7.10 1.40
CA ASP A 22 -15.68 6.15 0.46
C ASP A 22 -14.71 5.63 -0.62
N PHE A 23 -13.42 5.97 -0.53
CA PHE A 23 -12.43 5.52 -1.51
C PHE A 23 -12.33 3.97 -1.60
N HIS A 24 -12.49 3.44 -2.82
CA HIS A 24 -12.34 2.02 -3.16
C HIS A 24 -11.10 1.77 -4.02
N GLU A 25 -10.50 0.58 -3.93
CA GLU A 25 -9.25 0.25 -4.63
C GLU A 25 -9.38 0.28 -6.16
N GLU A 26 -10.59 0.05 -6.69
CA GLU A 26 -10.90 0.11 -8.13
C GLU A 26 -10.61 1.48 -8.77
N HIS A 27 -10.67 2.56 -8.00
CA HIS A 27 -10.30 3.90 -8.47
C HIS A 27 -8.80 4.04 -8.75
N LEU A 28 -7.96 3.08 -8.30
CA LEU A 28 -6.53 3.06 -8.59
C LEU A 28 -6.18 2.37 -9.92
N ASN A 29 -7.11 1.65 -10.53
CA ASN A 29 -6.86 0.92 -11.78
C ASN A 29 -6.60 1.86 -12.96
N VAL A 30 -7.17 3.06 -12.91
CA VAL A 30 -7.05 4.04 -13.98
C VAL A 30 -5.72 4.78 -13.97
N LEU A 31 -4.95 4.70 -12.87
CA LEU A 31 -3.67 5.40 -12.72
C LEU A 31 -2.65 4.92 -13.75
N SER A 32 -1.78 5.83 -14.17
CA SER A 32 -0.51 5.54 -14.82
C SER A 32 0.55 5.11 -13.80
N MET A 33 1.67 4.56 -14.27
CA MET A 33 2.77 4.10 -13.39
C MET A 33 3.34 5.22 -12.51
N ASP A 34 3.50 6.44 -13.04
CA ASP A 34 3.95 7.61 -12.26
C ASP A 34 2.97 7.94 -11.13
N GLU A 35 1.67 7.95 -11.45
CA GLU A 35 0.61 8.30 -10.52
C GLU A 35 0.41 7.21 -9.47
N ALA A 36 0.52 5.94 -9.86
CA ALA A 36 0.54 4.80 -8.96
C ALA A 36 1.71 4.89 -7.98
N SER A 37 2.88 5.34 -8.44
CA SER A 37 4.06 5.56 -7.58
C SER A 37 3.80 6.68 -6.58
N TRP A 38 3.22 7.80 -7.01
CA TRP A 38 2.81 8.89 -6.10
C TRP A 38 1.72 8.45 -5.12
N ALA A 39 0.76 7.64 -5.57
CA ALA A 39 -0.29 7.09 -4.72
C ALA A 39 0.30 6.13 -3.66
N MET A 40 1.30 5.34 -4.02
CA MET A 40 2.02 4.47 -3.10
C MET A 40 2.75 5.28 -2.02
N GLU A 41 3.51 6.31 -2.41
CA GLU A 41 4.16 7.23 -1.45
C GLU A 41 3.13 7.89 -0.52
N ALA A 42 2.00 8.34 -1.07
CA ALA A 42 0.93 8.97 -0.31
C ALA A 42 0.29 8.02 0.71
N LEU A 43 0.03 6.78 0.31
CA LEU A 43 -0.53 5.75 1.17
C LEU A 43 0.43 5.34 2.28
N GLN A 44 1.73 5.21 1.96
CA GLN A 44 2.75 4.94 2.95
C GLN A 44 2.81 6.06 4.01
N ALA A 45 2.89 7.32 3.57
CA ALA A 45 2.91 8.45 4.51
C ALA A 45 1.65 8.52 5.40
N LYS A 46 0.50 8.06 4.88
CA LYS A 46 -0.75 7.92 5.66
C LYS A 46 -0.69 6.75 6.63
N LEU A 47 -0.14 5.62 6.22
CA LEU A 47 0.06 4.44 7.05
C LEU A 47 0.94 4.77 8.27
N ASP A 48 2.08 5.43 8.05
CA ASP A 48 3.02 5.85 9.08
C ASP A 48 2.37 6.78 10.12
N ARG A 49 1.47 7.67 9.67
CA ARG A 49 0.67 8.54 10.55
C ARG A 49 -0.48 7.81 11.25
N ALA A 50 -1.10 6.83 10.59
CA ALA A 50 -2.21 6.09 11.17
C ALA A 50 -1.77 5.19 12.31
N HIS A 51 -0.55 4.65 12.21
CA HIS A 51 0.10 3.87 13.25
C HIS A 51 0.20 4.64 14.57
N THR A 52 0.57 5.93 14.51
CA THR A 52 0.69 6.77 15.72
C THR A 52 -0.66 7.17 16.33
N MET A 53 -1.77 7.01 15.60
CA MET A 53 -3.12 7.41 16.04
C MET A 53 -4.03 6.24 16.44
N ASN A 54 -3.50 5.01 16.51
CA ASN A 54 -4.25 3.77 16.78
C ASN A 54 -5.51 3.59 15.89
N LYS A 55 -5.44 4.03 14.63
CA LYS A 55 -6.56 3.92 13.67
C LYS A 55 -6.46 2.61 12.88
N ALA A 56 -6.63 1.46 13.56
CA ALA A 56 -6.45 0.13 12.97
C ALA A 56 -7.23 -0.11 11.66
N GLN A 57 -8.48 0.36 11.57
CA GLN A 57 -9.29 0.22 10.35
C GLN A 57 -8.72 1.02 9.17
N TYR A 58 -8.30 2.25 9.41
CA TYR A 58 -7.71 3.10 8.38
C TYR A 58 -6.33 2.58 7.94
N TRP A 59 -5.57 2.06 8.89
CA TRP A 59 -4.29 1.40 8.63
C TRP A 59 -4.47 0.17 7.72
N ARG A 60 -5.46 -0.69 8.00
CA ARG A 60 -5.85 -1.81 7.12
C ARG A 60 -6.23 -1.35 5.72
N LYS A 61 -7.01 -0.27 5.61
CA LYS A 61 -7.42 0.31 4.31
C LYS A 61 -6.21 0.75 3.49
N CYS A 62 -5.22 1.39 4.14
CA CYS A 62 -3.98 1.81 3.49
C CYS A 62 -3.20 0.59 2.96
N LEU A 63 -2.96 -0.44 3.78
CA LEU A 63 -2.28 -1.66 3.35
C LEU A 63 -2.98 -2.38 2.21
N LYS A 64 -4.32 -2.48 2.26
CA LYS A 64 -5.12 -3.10 1.20
C LYS A 64 -4.95 -2.34 -0.13
N SER A 65 -4.96 -1.01 -0.07
CA SER A 65 -4.75 -0.14 -1.23
C SER A 65 -3.33 -0.24 -1.79
N MET A 66 -2.31 -0.29 -0.92
CA MET A 66 -0.91 -0.48 -1.34
C MET A 66 -0.70 -1.86 -1.99
N ARG A 67 -1.29 -2.91 -1.43
CA ARG A 67 -1.27 -4.26 -2.03
C ARG A 67 -1.92 -4.27 -3.41
N HIS A 68 -3.01 -3.53 -3.56
CA HIS A 68 -3.69 -3.37 -4.84
C HIS A 68 -2.81 -2.66 -5.87
N LEU A 69 -2.17 -1.54 -5.52
CA LEU A 69 -1.22 -0.84 -6.39
C LEU A 69 -0.07 -1.73 -6.85
N ASN A 70 0.50 -2.52 -5.94
CA ASN A 70 1.57 -3.46 -6.29
C ASN A 70 1.09 -4.52 -7.29
N ARG A 71 -0.12 -5.06 -7.12
CA ARG A 71 -0.69 -6.07 -8.02
C ARG A 71 -0.97 -5.52 -9.42
N GLU A 72 -1.57 -4.33 -9.51
CA GLU A 72 -2.01 -3.77 -10.79
C GLU A 72 -0.88 -3.06 -11.54
N HIS A 73 0.02 -2.37 -10.81
CA HIS A 73 1.03 -1.49 -11.42
C HIS A 73 2.47 -1.91 -11.15
N GLY A 74 2.72 -2.92 -10.31
CA GLY A 74 4.07 -3.39 -9.96
C GLY A 74 4.88 -2.38 -9.13
N VAL A 75 4.23 -1.35 -8.59
CA VAL A 75 4.89 -0.33 -7.76
C VAL A 75 5.03 -0.83 -6.32
N LEU A 76 6.15 -0.50 -5.69
CA LEU A 76 6.45 -0.85 -4.29
C LEU A 76 6.58 0.43 -3.46
N PRO A 77 6.29 0.38 -2.15
CA PRO A 77 6.65 1.47 -1.25
C PRO A 77 8.18 1.69 -1.28
N PRO A 78 8.67 2.94 -1.30
CA PRO A 78 10.09 3.25 -1.24
C PRO A 78 10.85 2.57 -0.09
N SER A 79 10.20 2.48 1.07
CA SER A 79 10.64 1.72 2.25
C SER A 79 9.41 1.49 3.14
N MET A 80 9.35 0.43 3.94
CA MET A 80 8.19 0.25 4.83
C MET A 80 8.61 -0.49 6.08
N TYR A 81 8.15 0.02 7.22
CA TYR A 81 8.33 -0.63 8.52
C TYR A 81 6.94 -1.00 9.05
N LEU A 82 6.76 -2.28 9.38
CA LEU A 82 5.50 -2.82 9.88
C LEU A 82 5.76 -3.47 11.24
N GLU A 83 4.96 -3.08 12.23
CA GLU A 83 4.93 -3.73 13.54
C GLU A 83 3.78 -4.75 13.61
N GLY A 84 3.85 -5.66 14.58
CA GLY A 84 2.83 -6.70 14.77
C GLY A 84 2.83 -7.79 13.70
N LEU A 85 3.93 -7.94 12.95
CA LEU A 85 4.11 -9.09 12.06
C LEU A 85 4.45 -10.34 12.89
N VAL A 86 3.63 -11.38 12.75
CA VAL A 86 3.89 -12.70 13.30
C VAL A 86 4.45 -13.56 12.19
N CYS A 87 5.70 -14.01 12.38
CA CYS A 87 6.33 -14.96 11.48
C CYS A 87 5.71 -16.35 11.70
N GLU A 88 5.16 -16.93 10.63
CA GLU A 88 4.48 -18.23 10.67
C GLU A 88 5.45 -19.40 10.59
N SER A 89 6.66 -19.15 10.08
CA SER A 89 7.66 -20.17 9.82
C SER A 89 8.92 -19.90 10.63
N LYS A 90 9.57 -20.96 11.11
CA LYS A 90 10.91 -20.88 11.72
C LYS A 90 12.03 -20.82 10.69
N THR A 91 11.69 -20.95 9.41
CA THR A 91 12.63 -21.00 8.29
C THR A 91 12.16 -20.08 7.17
N ALA A 92 13.09 -19.36 6.55
CA ALA A 92 12.80 -18.56 5.37
C ALA A 92 12.18 -19.41 4.26
N VAL A 93 11.14 -18.88 3.62
CA VAL A 93 10.45 -19.50 2.47
C VAL A 93 11.24 -19.34 1.18
N ALA A 94 12.07 -18.30 1.10
CA ALA A 94 13.01 -18.08 0.01
C ALA A 94 14.11 -17.11 0.46
N GLY A 95 15.15 -16.96 -0.37
CA GLY A 95 16.22 -16.00 -0.12
C GLY A 95 17.61 -16.58 -0.39
N GLY A 96 18.57 -15.68 -0.55
CA GLY A 96 19.98 -15.99 -0.75
C GLY A 96 20.78 -14.70 -0.83
N GLY A 97 21.95 -14.66 -0.17
CA GLY A 97 22.97 -13.60 -0.22
C GLY A 97 22.58 -12.19 0.27
N PHE A 98 21.40 -11.70 -0.11
CA PHE A 98 20.97 -10.30 -0.01
C PHE A 98 19.62 -10.12 0.68
N ALA A 99 18.77 -11.15 0.77
CA ALA A 99 17.50 -11.08 1.47
C ALA A 99 17.03 -12.44 1.99
N PHE A 100 16.32 -12.41 3.13
CA PHE A 100 15.52 -13.51 3.64
C PHE A 100 14.05 -13.16 3.43
N ILE A 101 13.30 -14.08 2.86
CA ILE A 101 11.85 -13.95 2.66
C ILE A 101 11.20 -14.88 3.67
N GLU A 102 10.36 -14.33 4.53
CA GLU A 102 9.60 -15.07 5.53
C GLU A 102 8.10 -14.93 5.26
N SER A 103 7.36 -16.01 5.54
CA SER A 103 5.90 -16.00 5.51
C SER A 103 5.39 -15.57 6.88
N GLY A 104 4.48 -14.61 6.91
CA GLY A 104 3.88 -14.12 8.13
C GLY A 104 2.50 -13.55 7.89
N HIS A 105 1.76 -13.37 8.98
CA HIS A 105 0.53 -12.59 9.00
C HIS A 105 0.68 -11.41 9.94
N LEU A 106 -0.25 -10.48 9.82
CA LEU A 106 -0.32 -9.37 10.74
C LEU A 106 -1.22 -9.73 11.90
N ASP A 107 -0.67 -9.66 13.12
CA ASP A 107 -1.43 -9.88 14.34
C ASP A 107 -2.21 -8.61 14.69
N TRP A 108 -3.53 -8.75 14.56
CA TRP A 108 -4.47 -7.67 14.81
C TRP A 108 -4.82 -7.51 16.29
N SER A 109 -4.34 -8.39 17.17
CA SER A 109 -4.66 -8.39 18.60
C SER A 109 -3.85 -7.37 19.42
N LEU A 110 -2.78 -6.82 18.85
CA LEU A 110 -1.90 -5.83 19.50
C LEU A 110 -2.33 -4.36 19.27
N GLY A 111 -3.35 -4.11 18.46
CA GLY A 111 -3.95 -2.78 18.25
C GLY A 111 -5.15 -2.55 19.16
N GLY A 112 -4.89 -2.43 20.47
CA GLY A 112 -5.85 -2.04 21.51
C GLY A 112 -5.70 -0.59 21.91
#